data_AF-A0A077UI84-F1
#
_entry.id   AF-A0A077UI84-F1
#
_cell.length_a   1.000
_cell.length_b   1.000
_cell.length_c   1.000
_cell.angle_alpha   90.00
_cell.angle_beta   90.00
_cell.angle_gamma   90.00
#
_symmetry.space_group_name_H-M   'P 1'
#
loop_
_entity.id
_entity.type
_entity.pdbx_description
1 polymer ?
#
loop_
_entity_poly.entity_id
_entity_poly.type
_entity_poly.pdbx_seq_one_letter_code
_entity_poly.pdbx_strand_id
1 'polypeptide(L)'
;MKKNFIGKSILSLAAVSLTVSMFAGESHAQTKNVEAVKKYNEYQANFKKQVNKKVADAQKAVNLFKRTRTVTTHRKAQRAVNLIHFEQSYEKKKLQRQINLVLKYNTLK
;
A
#
# COMPACT_ATOMS: atom_id res chain seq x y z
N MET A 1 -8.41 -17.54 -37.38
CA MET A 1 -8.45 -16.88 -36.05
C MET A 1 -7.22 -17.31 -35.25
N LYS A 2 -6.23 -16.43 -35.08
CA LYS A 2 -4.98 -16.73 -34.35
C LYS A 2 -5.12 -16.30 -32.87
N LYS A 3 -4.68 -17.19 -31.99
CA LYS A 3 -4.91 -17.21 -30.54
C LYS A 3 -4.00 -16.20 -29.81
N ASN A 4 -4.58 -15.32 -29.00
CA ASN A 4 -3.85 -14.44 -28.08
C ASN A 4 -3.68 -15.15 -26.73
N PHE A 5 -2.55 -15.83 -26.51
CA PHE A 5 -2.21 -16.39 -25.20
C PHE A 5 -1.09 -15.53 -24.58
N ILE A 6 -1.49 -14.40 -23.99
CA ILE A 6 -0.59 -13.55 -23.21
C ILE A 6 -0.34 -14.28 -21.89
N GLY A 7 0.89 -14.76 -21.75
CA GLY A 7 1.38 -15.55 -20.62
C GLY A 7 1.13 -14.86 -19.28
N LYS A 8 0.24 -15.46 -18.49
CA LYS A 8 0.21 -15.26 -17.04
C LYS A 8 1.40 -16.04 -16.47
N SER A 9 2.52 -15.36 -16.27
CA SER A 9 3.68 -15.94 -15.61
C SER A 9 3.33 -16.17 -14.13
N ILE A 10 2.83 -17.35 -13.81
CA ILE A 10 2.60 -17.79 -12.43
C ILE A 10 3.96 -18.20 -11.89
N LEU A 11 4.57 -17.33 -11.08
CA LEU A 11 5.83 -17.60 -10.41
C LEU A 11 5.59 -18.66 -9.32
N SER A 12 5.84 -19.93 -9.62
CA SER A 12 5.73 -21.01 -8.64
C SER A 12 6.94 -20.95 -7.69
N LEU A 13 6.73 -20.62 -6.43
CA LEU A 13 7.73 -20.80 -5.37
C LEU A 13 7.83 -22.30 -5.08
N ALA A 14 8.91 -22.94 -5.54
CA ALA A 14 9.28 -24.27 -5.06
C ALA A 14 9.79 -24.14 -3.62
N ALA A 15 9.07 -24.72 -2.66
CA ALA A 15 9.54 -24.86 -1.29
C ALA A 15 10.59 -25.98 -1.24
N VAL A 16 11.87 -25.61 -1.15
CA VAL A 16 12.95 -26.57 -0.89
C VAL A 16 13.01 -26.82 0.62
N SER A 17 12.53 -27.97 1.08
CA SER A 17 12.73 -28.43 2.45
C SER A 17 14.14 -29.00 2.60
N LEU A 18 15.09 -28.18 3.03
CA LEU A 18 16.43 -28.65 3.42
C LEU A 18 16.40 -29.14 4.86
N THR A 19 16.34 -30.46 5.06
CA THR A 19 16.64 -31.06 6.36
C THR A 19 18.15 -31.25 6.45
N VAL A 20 18.84 -30.39 7.22
CA VAL A 20 20.28 -30.50 7.47
C VAL A 20 20.48 -30.93 8.92
N SER A 21 21.03 -32.13 9.14
CA SER A 21 21.54 -32.58 10.43
C SER A 21 22.77 -31.75 10.80
N MET A 22 22.65 -30.83 11.76
CA MET A 22 23.77 -30.01 12.22
C MET A 22 24.46 -30.66 13.43
N PHE A 23 25.62 -31.25 13.17
CA PHE A 23 26.64 -31.52 14.20
C PHE A 23 27.45 -30.22 14.42
N ALA A 24 27.50 -29.77 15.68
CA ALA A 24 28.50 -28.87 16.27
C ALA A 24 29.04 -27.72 15.39
N GLY A 25 28.29 -26.63 15.25
CA GLY A 25 28.79 -25.38 14.68
C GLY A 25 27.85 -24.16 14.77
N GLU A 26 26.79 -24.23 15.58
CA GLU A 26 25.71 -23.24 15.61
C GLU A 26 25.87 -22.22 16.73
N SER A 27 26.52 -21.09 16.46
CA SER A 27 26.35 -19.88 17.29
C SER A 27 26.24 -18.60 16.45
N HIS A 28 26.91 -18.55 15.30
CA HIS A 28 26.96 -17.38 14.44
C HIS A 28 25.97 -17.41 13.24
N ALA A 29 25.39 -18.56 12.90
CA ALA A 29 24.46 -18.69 11.77
C ALA A 29 22.98 -18.46 12.16
N GLN A 30 22.59 -18.87 13.37
CA GLN A 30 21.25 -18.63 13.91
C GLN A 30 21.02 -17.13 14.22
N THR A 31 22.03 -16.44 14.76
CA THR A 31 21.95 -15.00 15.10
C THR A 31 21.71 -14.11 13.89
N LYS A 32 22.38 -14.38 12.76
CA LYS A 32 22.17 -13.64 11.50
C LYS A 32 20.76 -13.80 10.92
N ASN A 33 20.14 -14.97 11.07
CA ASN A 33 18.75 -15.20 10.64
C ASN A 33 17.75 -14.47 11.54
N VAL A 34 17.96 -14.48 12.86
CA VAL A 34 17.09 -13.76 13.81
C VAL A 34 17.17 -12.23 13.62
N GLU A 35 18.35 -11.69 13.35
CA GLU A 35 18.53 -10.25 13.03
C GLU A 35 17.89 -9.85 11.71
N ALA A 36 18.00 -10.67 10.66
CA ALA A 36 17.35 -10.42 9.37
C ALA A 36 15.82 -10.40 9.50
N VAL A 37 15.25 -11.34 10.28
CA VAL A 37 13.81 -11.40 10.57
C VAL A 37 13.35 -10.18 11.36
N LYS A 38 14.12 -9.73 12.36
CA LYS A 38 13.82 -8.49 13.11
C LYS A 38 13.81 -7.26 12.20
N LYS A 39 14.83 -7.09 11.35
CA LYS A 39 14.90 -5.97 10.40
C LYS A 39 13.75 -5.97 9.39
N TYR A 40 13.35 -7.15 8.90
CA TYR A 40 12.20 -7.27 8.00
C TYR A 40 10.88 -6.90 8.69
N ASN A 41 10.68 -7.34 9.94
CA ASN A 41 9.48 -7.00 10.72
C ASN A 41 9.41 -5.50 11.06
N GLU A 42 10.53 -4.87 11.38
CA GLU A 42 10.60 -3.42 11.59
C GLU A 42 10.31 -2.65 10.30
N TYR A 43 10.82 -3.09 9.15
CA TYR A 43 10.51 -2.51 7.86
C TYR A 43 9.01 -2.57 7.55
N GLN A 44 8.39 -3.74 7.73
CA GLN A 44 6.95 -3.96 7.55
C GLN A 44 6.12 -3.04 8.46
N ALA A 45 6.49 -2.92 9.73
CA ALA A 45 5.80 -2.05 10.69
C ALA A 45 5.91 -0.56 10.28
N ASN A 46 7.10 -0.11 9.88
CA ASN A 46 7.32 1.26 9.41
C ASN A 46 6.58 1.55 8.11
N PHE A 47 6.54 0.60 7.18
CA PHE A 47 5.77 0.71 5.94
C PHE A 47 4.27 0.86 6.23
N LYS A 48 3.71 0.00 7.10
CA LYS A 48 2.31 0.09 7.52
C LYS A 48 1.98 1.43 8.18
N LYS A 49 2.88 1.95 9.02
CA LYS A 49 2.75 3.27 9.65
C LYS A 49 2.72 4.40 8.61
N GLN A 50 3.59 4.34 7.61
CA GLN A 50 3.61 5.34 6.52
C GLN A 50 2.36 5.28 5.65
N VAL A 51 1.90 4.07 5.32
CA VAL A 51 0.66 3.87 4.55
C VAL A 51 -0.55 4.44 5.30
N ASN A 52 -0.66 4.16 6.61
CA ASN A 52 -1.73 4.71 7.45
C ASN A 52 -1.70 6.23 7.54
N LYS A 53 -0.50 6.83 7.63
CA LYS A 53 -0.34 8.29 7.63
C LYS A 53 -0.87 8.90 6.34
N LYS A 54 -0.56 8.31 5.18
CA LYS A 54 -1.06 8.78 3.87
C LYS A 54 -2.58 8.73 3.78
N VAL A 55 -3.21 7.67 4.32
CA VAL A 55 -4.68 7.57 4.39
C VAL A 55 -5.26 8.67 5.29
N ALA A 56 -4.66 8.92 6.45
CA ALA A 56 -5.10 9.98 7.36
C ALA A 56 -4.98 11.38 6.74
N ASP A 57 -3.88 11.66 6.05
CA ASP A 57 -3.65 12.94 5.37
C ASP A 57 -4.64 13.14 4.22
N ALA A 58 -4.93 12.09 3.45
CA ALA A 58 -5.95 12.12 2.40
C ALA A 58 -7.35 12.35 2.97
N GLN A 59 -7.70 11.72 4.11
CA GLN A 59 -8.98 11.93 4.77
C GLN A 59 -9.15 13.39 5.23
N LYS A 60 -8.09 14.02 5.77
CA LYS A 60 -8.09 15.45 6.12
C LYS A 60 -8.32 16.33 4.90
N ALA A 61 -7.59 16.07 3.80
CA ALA A 61 -7.71 16.84 2.56
C ALA A 61 -9.10 16.72 1.93
N VAL A 62 -9.69 15.52 1.91
CA VAL A 62 -11.05 15.27 1.41
C VAL A 62 -12.09 15.96 2.29
N ASN A 63 -11.93 15.95 3.61
CA ASN A 63 -12.83 16.66 4.52
C ASN A 63 -12.77 18.18 4.32
N LEU A 64 -11.57 18.75 4.10
CA LEU A 64 -11.42 20.16 3.76
C LEU A 64 -12.11 20.47 2.43
N PHE A 65 -11.91 19.64 1.40
CA PHE A 65 -12.57 19.80 0.11
C PHE A 65 -14.11 19.78 0.21
N LYS A 66 -14.68 18.87 0.99
CA LYS A 66 -16.14 18.81 1.24
C LYS A 66 -16.70 20.08 1.87
N ARG A 67 -15.91 20.76 2.70
CA ARG A 67 -16.31 22.00 3.39
C ARG A 67 -16.16 23.21 2.48
N THR A 68 -14.99 23.38 1.87
CA THR A 68 -14.64 24.61 1.12
C THR A 68 -15.11 24.60 -0.33
N ARG A 69 -15.05 23.44 -1.00
CA ARG A 69 -15.51 23.23 -2.40
C ARG A 69 -14.89 24.19 -3.42
N THR A 70 -13.55 24.26 -3.42
CA THR A 70 -12.78 25.06 -4.39
C THR A 70 -11.91 24.19 -5.28
N VAL A 71 -11.48 24.70 -6.44
CA VAL A 71 -10.55 24.00 -7.34
C VAL A 71 -9.24 23.67 -6.61
N THR A 72 -8.75 24.59 -5.78
CA THR A 72 -7.50 24.40 -5.02
C THR A 72 -7.60 23.25 -4.01
N THR A 73 -8.70 23.17 -3.27
CA THR A 73 -8.94 22.09 -2.31
C THR A 73 -9.21 20.76 -2.99
N HIS A 74 -9.89 20.76 -4.15
CA HIS A 74 -10.06 19.58 -4.99
C HIS A 74 -8.71 18.98 -5.41
N ARG A 75 -7.81 19.80 -5.99
CA ARG A 75 -6.50 19.33 -6.46
C ARG A 75 -5.66 18.74 -5.33
N LYS A 76 -5.69 19.35 -4.13
CA LYS A 76 -5.01 18.84 -2.94
C LYS A 76 -5.58 17.48 -2.50
N ALA A 77 -6.91 17.36 -2.45
CA ALA A 77 -7.58 16.11 -2.09
C ALA A 77 -7.28 14.99 -3.11
N GLN A 78 -7.37 15.28 -4.41
CA GLN A 78 -7.10 14.31 -5.47
C GLN A 78 -5.64 13.82 -5.44
N ARG A 79 -4.68 14.74 -5.26
CA ARG A 79 -3.26 14.37 -5.09
C ARG A 79 -3.06 13.45 -3.88
N ALA A 80 -3.65 13.78 -2.73
CA ALA A 80 -3.51 12.98 -1.53
C ALA A 80 -4.08 11.56 -1.69
N VAL A 81 -5.25 11.42 -2.33
CA VAL A 81 -5.86 10.10 -2.63
C VAL A 81 -5.00 9.31 -3.62
N ASN A 82 -4.39 9.96 -4.61
CA ASN A 82 -3.51 9.28 -5.57
C ASN A 82 -2.25 8.70 -4.92
N LEU A 83 -1.74 9.34 -3.86
CA LEU A 83 -0.57 8.87 -3.09
C LEU A 83 -0.85 7.63 -2.22
N ILE A 84 -2.13 7.28 -2.00
CA ILE A 84 -2.49 6.05 -1.29
C ILE A 84 -2.16 4.85 -2.19
N HIS A 85 -1.39 3.91 -1.64
CA HIS A 85 -0.96 2.72 -2.36
C HIS A 85 -2.12 1.72 -2.57
N PHE A 86 -1.95 0.78 -3.50
CA PHE A 86 -3.00 -0.12 -3.94
C PHE A 86 -3.49 -1.05 -2.82
N GLU A 87 -2.63 -1.41 -1.88
CA GLU A 87 -2.98 -2.27 -0.74
C GLU A 87 -4.13 -1.72 0.11
N GLN A 88 -4.28 -0.39 0.18
CA GLN A 88 -5.40 0.29 0.85
C GLN A 88 -6.54 0.62 -0.13
N SER A 89 -6.81 -0.29 -1.07
CA SER A 89 -7.77 -0.10 -2.17
C SER A 89 -9.14 0.35 -1.68
N TYR A 90 -9.61 -0.19 -0.55
CA TYR A 90 -10.91 0.14 0.02
C TYR A 90 -11.02 1.61 0.44
N GLU A 91 -10.10 2.09 1.30
CA GLU A 91 -10.10 3.49 1.75
C GLU A 91 -9.85 4.46 0.59
N LYS A 92 -8.96 4.10 -0.34
CA LYS A 92 -8.74 4.87 -1.56
C LYS A 92 -10.02 5.05 -2.37
N LYS A 93 -10.76 3.95 -2.62
CA LYS A 93 -12.04 3.97 -3.36
C LYS A 93 -13.10 4.79 -2.61
N LYS A 94 -13.20 4.65 -1.30
CA LYS A 94 -14.14 5.39 -0.45
C LYS A 94 -13.88 6.90 -0.49
N LEU A 95 -12.63 7.32 -0.38
CA LEU A 95 -12.22 8.73 -0.48
C LEU A 95 -12.46 9.29 -1.88
N GLN A 96 -12.13 8.52 -2.93
CA GLN A 96 -12.39 8.92 -4.31
C GLN A 96 -13.89 9.12 -4.57
N ARG A 97 -14.75 8.23 -4.02
CA ARG A 97 -16.20 8.39 -4.12
C ARG A 97 -16.67 9.71 -3.50
N GLN A 98 -16.12 10.11 -2.35
CA GLN A 98 -16.46 11.38 -1.72
C GLN A 98 -16.05 12.58 -2.58
N ILE A 99 -14.87 12.54 -3.21
CA ILE A 99 -14.46 13.58 -4.15
C ILE A 99 -15.43 13.66 -5.32
N ASN A 100 -15.76 12.52 -5.94
CA ASN A 100 -16.65 12.46 -7.10
C ASN A 100 -18.06 12.99 -6.78
N LEU A 101 -18.58 12.72 -5.58
CA LEU A 101 -19.87 13.26 -5.14
C LEU A 101 -19.84 14.79 -5.05
N VAL A 102 -18.79 15.37 -4.47
CA VAL A 102 -18.68 16.84 -4.40
C VAL A 102 -18.61 17.45 -5.79
N LEU A 103 -17.82 16.86 -6.70
CA LEU A 103 -17.71 17.33 -8.09
C LEU A 103 -19.03 17.21 -8.85
N LYS A 104 -19.80 16.14 -8.63
CA LYS A 104 -21.07 15.90 -9.34
C LYS A 104 -22.16 16.87 -8.93
N TYR A 105 -22.20 17.25 -7.65
CA TYR A 105 -23.31 18.03 -7.09
C TYR A 105 -22.96 19.49 -6.76
N ASN A 106 -21.75 19.95 -7.07
CA ASN A 106 -21.32 21.32 -6.78
C ASN A 106 -20.43 21.86 -7.90
N THR A 107 -20.61 23.14 -8.22
CA THR A 107 -19.64 23.88 -9.02
C THR A 107 -18.53 24.37 -8.11
N LEU A 108 -17.29 24.04 -8.44
CA LEU A 108 -16.14 24.48 -7.66
C LEU A 108 -15.89 25.97 -7.86
N LYS A 109 -15.65 26.68 -6.76
CA LYS A 109 -15.19 28.06 -6.78
C LYS A 109 -13.68 28.14 -7.07
#